data_AF-J9AE54-F1
#
_entry.id   AF-J9AE54-F1
#
_cell.length_a   1.000
_cell.length_b   1.000
_cell.length_c   1.000
_cell.angle_alpha   90.00
_cell.angle_beta   90.00
_cell.angle_gamma   90.00
#
_symmetry.space_group_name_H-M   'P 1'
#
loop_
_entity.id
_entity.type
_entity.pdbx_description
1 polymer ?
#
loop_
_entity_poly.entity_id
_entity_poly.type
_entity_poly.pdbx_seq_one_letter_code
_entity_poly.pdbx_strand_id
1 'polypeptide(L)'
;KEVKIFDYRVPLQWITYVSIDGDATIDQVQWGGKYYPVPYESGIVNGGLSPGKSLYITGIPEKRSKRFNINLLKQNGDIVLHFNPRFDEK
;
A
#
# COMPACT_ATOMS: atom_id res chain seq x y z
N LYS A 1 -1.97 -13.62 -0.66
CA LYS A 1 -3.03 -14.61 -0.35
C LYS A 1 -3.29 -14.53 1.14
N GLU A 2 -4.53 -14.26 1.55
CA GLU A 2 -4.89 -14.34 2.98
C GLU A 2 -4.95 -15.82 3.38
N VAL A 3 -4.27 -16.18 4.47
CA VAL A 3 -4.15 -17.58 4.92
C VAL A 3 -4.95 -17.86 6.18
N LYS A 4 -5.16 -16.85 7.03
CA LYS A 4 -5.83 -17.03 8.31
C LYS A 4 -6.37 -15.71 8.86
N ILE A 5 -7.52 -15.80 9.51
CA ILE A 5 -8.09 -14.79 10.40
C ILE A 5 -8.04 -15.38 11.81
N PHE A 6 -7.56 -14.60 12.77
CA PHE A 6 -7.54 -14.96 14.19
C PHE A 6 -8.40 -13.97 14.97
N ASP A 7 -9.35 -14.49 15.74
CA ASP A 7 -10.20 -13.66 16.60
C ASP A 7 -9.40 -13.05 17.75
N TYR A 8 -9.78 -11.83 18.15
CA TYR A 8 -9.18 -11.18 19.32
C TYR A 8 -9.50 -11.96 20.59
N ARG A 9 -8.46 -12.33 21.34
CA ARG A 9 -8.57 -12.98 22.65
C ARG A 9 -8.33 -12.00 23.81
N VAL A 10 -7.69 -10.88 23.51
CA VAL A 10 -7.41 -9.75 24.43
C VAL A 10 -7.62 -8.44 23.66
N PRO A 11 -7.81 -7.30 24.33
CA PRO A 11 -7.91 -6.00 23.68
C PRO A 11 -6.68 -5.70 22.81
N LEU A 12 -6.91 -5.27 21.57
CA LEU A 12 -5.83 -4.96 20.62
C LEU A 12 -4.88 -3.88 21.14
N GLN A 13 -5.41 -2.93 21.93
CA GLN A 13 -4.66 -1.80 22.49
C GLN A 13 -3.58 -2.23 23.48
N TRP A 14 -3.59 -3.49 23.95
CA TRP A 14 -2.57 -4.00 24.86
C TRP A 14 -1.29 -4.42 24.15
N ILE A 15 -1.31 -4.53 22.81
CA ILE A 15 -0.11 -4.84 22.03
C ILE A 15 0.78 -3.60 21.94
N THR A 16 1.99 -3.69 22.48
CA THR A 16 2.93 -2.56 22.55
C THR A 16 4.29 -2.86 21.90
N TYR A 17 4.63 -4.12 21.68
CA TYR A 17 5.89 -4.55 21.07
C TYR A 17 5.68 -5.74 20.13
N VAL A 18 6.59 -5.91 19.18
CA VAL A 18 6.72 -7.10 18.33
C VAL A 18 8.14 -7.65 18.49
N SER A 19 8.28 -8.97 18.63
CA SER A 19 9.56 -9.68 18.60
C SER A 19 9.50 -10.76 17.52
N ILE A 20 10.63 -10.96 16.83
CA ILE A 20 10.81 -11.98 15.80
C ILE A 20 12.11 -12.70 16.16
N ASP A 21 12.04 -14.03 16.27
CA ASP A 21 13.16 -14.89 16.70
C ASP A 21 13.04 -16.27 16.04
N GLY A 22 14.13 -17.04 16.06
CA GLY A 22 14.29 -18.35 15.40
C GLY A 22 15.14 -18.30 14.12
N ASP A 23 15.15 -19.42 13.38
CA ASP A 23 15.98 -19.59 12.18
C ASP A 23 15.39 -18.85 10.96
N ALA A 24 15.47 -17.51 10.98
CA ALA A 24 14.98 -16.64 9.91
C ALA A 24 15.95 -15.49 9.60
N THR A 25 16.03 -15.11 8.33
CA THR A 25 16.65 -13.86 7.89
C THR A 25 15.56 -12.83 7.59
N ILE A 26 15.74 -11.60 8.06
CA ILE A 26 14.76 -10.52 7.91
C ILE A 26 15.31 -9.50 6.92
N ASP A 27 14.64 -9.34 5.77
CA ASP A 27 15.01 -8.34 4.76
C ASP A 27 14.38 -6.97 5.03
N GLN A 28 13.11 -6.95 5.49
CA GLN A 28 12.36 -5.72 5.71
C GLN A 28 11.28 -5.89 6.78
N VAL A 29 11.21 -4.92 7.70
CA VAL A 29 10.10 -4.77 8.66
C VAL A 29 9.47 -3.40 8.43
N GLN A 30 8.16 -3.37 8.17
CA GLN A 30 7.38 -2.14 8.05
C GLN A 30 6.07 -2.30 8.80
N TRP A 31 5.69 -1.29 9.56
CA TRP A 31 4.38 -1.18 10.21
C TRP A 31 3.81 0.21 9.97
N GLY A 32 2.48 0.31 9.97
CA GLY A 32 1.76 1.54 9.72
C GLY A 32 0.70 1.39 8.64
N GLY A 33 0.36 2.50 7.99
CA GLY A 33 -0.78 2.58 7.11
C GLY A 33 -2.08 2.82 7.87
N LYS A 34 -3.18 2.89 7.11
CA LYS A 34 -4.54 3.12 7.60
C LYS A 34 -5.54 2.54 6.60
N TYR A 35 -6.83 2.65 6.90
CA TYR A 35 -7.85 2.47 5.87
C TYR A 35 -7.77 3.61 4.86
N TYR A 36 -7.44 3.28 3.62
CA TYR A 36 -7.42 4.20 2.49
C TYR A 36 -8.68 3.97 1.64
N PRO A 37 -9.61 4.93 1.56
CA PRO A 37 -10.78 4.79 0.70
C PRO A 37 -10.36 4.78 -0.76
N VAL A 38 -11.03 3.99 -1.59
CA VAL A 38 -10.86 3.99 -3.05
C VAL A 38 -12.17 4.45 -3.68
N PRO A 39 -12.18 5.51 -4.52
CA PRO A 39 -11.02 6.22 -5.06
C PRO A 39 -10.24 7.03 -4.00
N TYR A 40 -8.91 6.96 -4.08
CA TYR A 40 -7.99 7.67 -3.20
C TYR A 40 -7.37 8.86 -3.93
N GLU A 41 -7.38 10.03 -3.31
CA GLU A 41 -6.68 11.20 -3.80
C GLU A 41 -6.00 11.93 -2.64
N SER A 42 -4.75 12.33 -2.84
CA SER A 42 -4.00 13.12 -1.89
C SER A 42 -2.82 13.82 -2.57
N GLY A 43 -2.44 14.99 -2.06
CA GLY A 43 -1.18 15.62 -2.42
C GLY A 43 0.00 14.89 -1.77
N ILE A 44 1.12 14.79 -2.49
CA ILE A 44 2.38 14.32 -1.92
C ILE A 44 3.05 15.51 -1.21
N VAL A 45 2.98 15.52 0.13
CA VAL A 45 3.54 16.59 0.97
C VAL A 45 5.07 16.68 0.88
N ASN A 46 5.66 17.75 1.40
CA ASN A 46 7.11 17.98 1.45
C ASN A 46 7.79 18.01 0.07
N GLY A 47 7.21 18.79 -0.85
CA GLY A 47 7.79 19.06 -2.17
C GLY A 47 7.56 17.96 -3.21
N GLY A 48 6.63 17.03 -2.97
CA GLY A 48 6.26 16.02 -3.93
C GLY A 48 7.33 14.95 -4.18
N LEU A 49 7.13 14.20 -5.28
CA LEU A 49 8.05 13.16 -5.75
C LEU A 49 9.11 13.78 -6.68
N SER A 50 10.27 14.12 -6.11
CA SER A 50 11.43 14.67 -6.83
C SER A 50 12.44 13.58 -7.20
N PRO A 51 13.40 13.83 -8.11
CA PRO A 51 14.48 12.87 -8.40
C PRO A 51 15.17 12.37 -7.13
N GLY A 52 15.44 11.05 -7.07
CA GLY A 52 16.01 10.38 -5.91
C GLY A 52 14.99 9.95 -4.84
N LYS A 53 13.72 10.37 -4.92
CA LYS A 53 12.64 9.89 -4.04
C LYS A 53 11.90 8.69 -4.64
N SER A 54 11.30 7.89 -3.77
CA SER A 54 10.48 6.72 -4.13
C SER A 54 9.11 6.80 -3.45
N LEU A 55 8.07 6.29 -4.14
CA LEU A 55 6.72 6.15 -3.60
C LEU A 55 6.37 4.65 -3.55
N TYR A 56 6.12 4.13 -2.35
CA TYR A 56 5.72 2.74 -2.12
C TYR A 56 4.22 2.67 -1.87
N ILE A 57 3.50 1.87 -2.66
CA ILE A 57 2.06 1.66 -2.54
C ILE A 57 1.82 0.17 -2.35
N THR A 58 1.27 -0.21 -1.19
CA THR A 58 0.90 -1.59 -0.89
C THR A 58 -0.62 -1.73 -0.97
N GLY A 59 -1.09 -2.64 -1.82
CA GLY A 59 -2.51 -2.88 -2.02
C GLY A 59 -2.77 -4.23 -2.67
N ILE A 60 -4.03 -4.68 -2.63
CA ILE A 60 -4.47 -5.95 -3.20
C ILE A 60 -5.58 -5.62 -4.20
N PRO A 61 -5.40 -5.93 -5.51
CA PRO A 61 -6.49 -5.84 -6.47
C PRO A 61 -7.68 -6.71 -6.03
N GLU A 62 -8.90 -6.23 -6.23
CA GLU A 62 -10.07 -7.04 -5.89
C GLU A 62 -10.07 -8.36 -6.65
N LYS A 63 -10.58 -9.44 -6.04
CA LYS A 63 -10.54 -10.80 -6.60
C LYS A 63 -11.13 -10.91 -8.01
N ARG A 64 -12.08 -10.05 -8.36
CA ARG A 64 -12.75 -10.01 -9.68
C ARG A 64 -12.46 -8.71 -10.44
N SER A 65 -11.46 -7.94 -10.03
CA SER A 65 -11.07 -6.72 -10.69
C SER A 65 -10.60 -7.03 -12.11
N LYS A 66 -11.08 -6.26 -13.08
CA LYS A 66 -10.53 -6.25 -14.44
C LYS A 66 -9.30 -5.36 -14.53
N ARG A 67 -9.28 -4.25 -13.78
CA ARG A 67 -8.25 -3.22 -13.86
C ARG A 67 -8.26 -2.31 -12.63
N PHE A 68 -7.14 -1.65 -12.41
CA PHE A 68 -7.04 -0.49 -11.51
C PHE A 68 -6.00 0.48 -12.09
N ASN A 69 -5.94 1.70 -11.58
CA ASN A 69 -4.90 2.65 -11.98
C ASN A 69 -4.32 3.41 -10.81
N ILE A 70 -3.09 3.88 -11.00
CA ILE A 70 -2.38 4.81 -10.15
C ILE A 70 -1.90 5.94 -11.05
N ASN A 71 -2.32 7.17 -10.73
CA ASN A 71 -1.92 8.36 -11.47
C ASN A 71 -0.93 9.15 -10.63
N LEU A 72 0.19 9.54 -11.22
CA LEU A 72 1.03 10.62 -10.70
C LEU A 72 0.69 11.89 -11.47
N LEU A 73 0.28 12.93 -10.76
CA LEU A 73 -0.18 14.18 -11.35
C LEU A 73 0.74 15.35 -11.00
N LYS A 74 0.82 16.32 -11.91
CA LYS A 74 1.30 17.68 -11.59
C LYS A 74 0.15 18.48 -10.94
N GLN A 75 0.50 19.61 -10.32
CA GLN A 75 -0.48 20.52 -9.69
C GLN A 75 -1.52 21.07 -10.69
N ASN A 76 -1.19 21.14 -11.98
CA ASN A 76 -2.10 21.57 -13.04
C ASN A 76 -3.02 20.45 -13.56
N GLY A 77 -2.96 19.24 -12.99
CA GLY A 77 -3.80 18.10 -13.37
C GLY A 77 -3.22 17.18 -14.45
N ASP A 78 -2.09 17.53 -15.07
CA ASP A 78 -1.46 16.66 -16.07
C ASP A 78 -0.99 15.34 -15.42
N ILE A 79 -1.30 14.21 -16.07
CA ILE A 79 -0.84 12.89 -15.65
C ILE A 79 0.55 12.65 -16.22
N VAL A 80 1.56 12.63 -15.35
CA VAL A 80 2.95 12.35 -15.76
C VAL A 80 3.24 10.85 -15.85
N LEU A 81 2.50 10.05 -15.09
CA LEU A 81 2.53 8.59 -15.18
C LEU A 81 1.13 8.04 -14.93
N HIS A 82 0.64 7.25 -15.88
CA HIS A 82 -0.58 6.46 -15.76
C HIS A 82 -0.21 4.98 -15.67
N PHE A 83 -0.09 4.47 -14.45
CA PHE A 83 0.12 3.03 -14.24
C PHE A 83 -1.23 2.34 -14.18
N ASN A 84 -1.57 1.54 -15.20
CA ASN A 84 -2.90 0.95 -15.33
C ASN A 84 -2.84 -0.56 -15.64
N PRO A 85 -2.64 -1.43 -14.62
CA PRO A 85 -2.75 -2.86 -14.81
C PRO A 85 -4.15 -3.26 -15.27
N ARG A 86 -4.20 -4.10 -16.31
CA ARG A 86 -5.41 -4.68 -16.89
C ARG A 86 -5.25 -6.19 -16.95
N PHE A 87 -6.04 -6.89 -16.16
CA PHE A 87 -6.00 -8.35 -16.04
C PHE A 87 -6.78 -9.03 -17.16
N ASP A 88 -7.66 -8.30 -17.84
CA ASP A 88 -8.49 -8.74 -18.96
C ASP A 88 -7.80 -8.60 -20.33
N GLU A 89 -6.62 -8.01 -20.39
CA GLU A 89 -5.87 -7.73 -21.64
C GLU A 89 -4.55 -8.52 -21.71
N LYS A 90 -4.51 -9.72 -21.10
CA LYS A 90 -3.36 -10.63 -21.09
C LYS A 90 -3.69 -12.00 -21.64
#